data_AF-H5SQ21-F1
#
_entry.id   AF-H5SQ21-F1
#
_cell.length_a   1.000
_cell.length_b   1.000
_cell.length_c   1.000
_cell.angle_alpha   90.00
_cell.angle_beta   90.00
_cell.angle_gamma   90.00
#
_symmetry.space_group_name_H-M   'P 1'
#
loop_
_entity.id
_entity.type
_entity.pdbx_description
1 polymer ?
#
loop_
_entity_poly.entity_id
_entity_poly.type
_entity_poly.pdbx_seq_one_letter_code
_entity_poly.pdbx_strand_id
1 'polypeptide(L)'
;MRQSRRASFPSIGLGRRIGIILLSLGLLSAPRFAQQPLQRLVGTGELPPPAPYEYRASVMNNNGLDIRQGAFSGVRVIYRAKWVGPVLRDHQINAARDVAFTVAEETGTLRGALFLREAATGTMRRIVQIGDRTPEGEVVTRLLEFSLNDSRQILFTAETSGPPSEDGTARAGLFLADGNGIRTLLMTGAATPIGTILGFSNPRLTNDGRAYFTALVGTQQGAIFRLAGGTLEPLVRTGDSGSAGGTITMPLLQAVSPQGDAIAFLDQAERALYVKTDTSMIRVVKIGDSVPNVSGATFVDIVPPVNTIFPAFPFLVSPSSLAPGGDLVLSPRSVGRINKIRRWRFIATPEGAFKRSSARDRTLADSACNFSARPPLARGG
;
A
#
# COMPACT_ATOMS: atom_id res chain seq x y z
N MET A 1 -0.25 -31.06 74.98
CA MET A 1 -0.32 -29.58 74.94
C MET A 1 -1.31 -29.22 73.83
N ARG A 2 -2.50 -28.58 73.99
CA ARG A 2 -2.95 -27.43 74.84
C ARG A 2 -2.04 -26.19 74.66
N GLN A 3 -2.46 -24.96 74.34
CA GLN A 3 -3.80 -24.29 74.21
C GLN A 3 -3.92 -23.56 72.83
N SER A 4 -5.05 -23.11 72.24
CA SER A 4 -6.50 -22.98 72.56
C SER A 4 -7.10 -21.59 72.96
N ARG A 5 -7.22 -20.65 72.00
CA ARG A 5 -8.10 -19.44 71.97
C ARG A 5 -8.66 -19.30 70.53
N ARG A 6 -9.95 -19.15 70.15
CA ARG A 6 -11.18 -18.49 70.69
C ARG A 6 -11.02 -16.98 70.96
N ALA A 7 -11.92 -16.07 70.55
CA ALA A 7 -13.05 -16.07 69.61
C ALA A 7 -13.59 -14.62 69.50
N SER A 8 -14.30 -14.23 68.42
CA SER A 8 -15.50 -13.34 68.46
C SER A 8 -15.97 -12.86 67.08
N PHE A 9 -17.27 -13.01 66.77
CA PHE A 9 -18.00 -12.25 65.75
C PHE A 9 -18.84 -11.15 66.41
N PRO A 10 -19.18 -10.04 65.71
CA PRO A 10 -20.32 -9.21 66.06
C PRO A 10 -21.51 -9.32 65.09
N SER A 11 -22.69 -9.50 65.70
CA SER A 11 -24.05 -9.09 65.29
C SER A 11 -24.51 -9.09 63.82
N ILE A 12 -25.49 -9.97 63.58
CA ILE A 12 -26.50 -9.89 62.51
C ILE A 12 -27.48 -8.71 62.77
N GLY A 13 -27.78 -7.94 61.73
CA GLY A 13 -29.06 -7.23 61.55
C GLY A 13 -29.55 -7.55 60.13
N LEU A 14 -30.48 -8.48 59.88
CA LEU A 14 -31.89 -8.53 60.29
C LEU A 14 -32.79 -7.45 59.63
N GLY A 15 -32.42 -7.04 58.41
CA GLY A 15 -33.34 -6.45 57.42
C GLY A 15 -34.14 -7.54 56.68
N ARG A 16 -35.43 -7.64 56.99
CA ARG A 16 -36.51 -8.46 56.37
C ARG A 16 -36.32 -8.79 54.88
N ARG A 17 -36.32 -10.08 54.48
CA ARG A 17 -37.47 -10.99 54.16
C ARG A 17 -38.01 -10.84 52.73
N ILE A 18 -38.36 -12.00 52.16
CA ILE A 18 -39.08 -12.29 50.88
C ILE A 18 -38.13 -12.47 49.68
N GLY A 19 -38.16 -13.65 49.03
CA GLY A 19 -37.49 -13.85 47.73
C GLY A 19 -36.79 -15.18 47.43
N ILE A 20 -36.91 -16.23 48.24
CA ILE A 20 -36.51 -17.61 47.84
C ILE A 20 -37.75 -18.50 47.89
N ILE A 21 -37.90 -19.35 46.86
CA ILE A 21 -39.08 -20.11 46.41
C ILE A 21 -39.86 -19.38 45.29
N LEU A 22 -39.26 -19.37 44.09
CA LEU A 22 -39.90 -19.34 42.76
C LEU A 22 -38.80 -19.32 41.67
N LEU A 23 -38.00 -20.39 41.61
CA LEU A 23 -36.98 -20.59 40.57
C LEU A 23 -37.06 -22.01 39.98
N SER A 24 -38.29 -22.52 39.95
CA SER A 24 -38.72 -23.82 39.39
C SER A 24 -39.91 -23.68 38.43
N LEU A 25 -40.25 -22.45 38.04
CA LEU A 25 -41.25 -22.11 37.02
C LEU A 25 -40.60 -21.17 36.01
N GLY A 26 -40.43 -21.66 34.77
CA GLY A 26 -39.63 -21.00 33.72
C GLY A 26 -40.28 -19.75 33.14
N LEU A 27 -40.15 -18.61 33.83
CA LEU A 27 -40.75 -17.32 33.46
C LEU A 27 -39.75 -16.14 33.50
N LEU A 28 -38.49 -16.38 33.09
CA LEU A 28 -37.55 -15.31 32.76
C LEU A 28 -36.91 -15.57 31.40
N SER A 29 -37.25 -14.72 30.42
CA SER A 29 -36.64 -14.69 29.10
C SER A 29 -35.17 -14.32 29.22
N ALA A 30 -34.27 -15.23 28.85
CA ALA A 30 -32.86 -14.89 28.70
C ALA A 30 -32.71 -13.75 27.66
N PRO A 31 -31.80 -12.78 27.86
CA PRO A 31 -31.60 -11.69 26.92
C PRO A 31 -31.10 -12.26 25.59
N ARG A 32 -31.99 -12.30 24.60
CA ARG A 32 -31.61 -12.53 23.21
C ARG A 32 -30.74 -11.35 22.77
N PHE A 33 -29.43 -11.54 22.75
CA PHE A 33 -28.61 -10.78 21.83
C PHE A 33 -29.10 -11.10 20.43
N ALA A 34 -29.88 -10.17 19.88
CA ALA A 34 -30.25 -10.19 18.48
C ALA A 34 -28.97 -10.00 17.67
N GLN A 35 -28.34 -11.11 17.27
CA GLN A 35 -27.56 -11.11 16.05
C GLN A 35 -28.52 -10.68 14.94
N GLN A 36 -28.44 -9.42 14.54
CA GLN A 36 -29.10 -8.98 13.31
C GLN A 36 -28.62 -9.92 12.20
N PRO A 37 -29.52 -10.61 11.49
CA PRO A 37 -29.10 -11.39 10.34
C PRO A 37 -28.41 -10.41 9.38
N LEU A 38 -27.20 -10.78 8.93
CA LEU A 38 -26.38 -9.94 8.07
C LEU A 38 -26.97 -9.97 6.65
N GLN A 39 -28.12 -9.31 6.49
CA GLN A 39 -28.92 -9.24 5.27
C GLN A 39 -28.25 -8.34 4.23
N ARG A 40 -27.19 -8.85 3.59
CA ARG A 40 -27.07 -8.82 2.12
C ARG A 40 -25.88 -9.66 1.64
N LEU A 41 -26.11 -10.96 1.46
CA LEU A 41 -25.36 -11.69 0.43
C LEU A 41 -26.10 -11.43 -0.89
N VAL A 42 -25.57 -10.54 -1.74
CA VAL A 42 -26.13 -10.33 -3.10
C VAL A 42 -25.58 -11.44 -4.00
N GLY A 43 -26.13 -12.64 -3.86
CA GLY A 43 -25.96 -13.73 -4.81
C GLY A 43 -27.10 -13.72 -5.83
N THR A 44 -26.79 -13.97 -7.10
CA THR A 44 -27.77 -14.06 -8.20
C THR A 44 -28.36 -15.47 -8.39
N GLY A 45 -28.29 -16.31 -7.36
CA GLY A 45 -28.83 -17.67 -7.35
C GLY A 45 -29.74 -17.91 -6.15
N GLU A 46 -30.52 -18.99 -6.19
CA GLU A 46 -31.39 -19.39 -5.09
C GLU A 46 -30.60 -19.57 -3.78
N LEU A 47 -31.19 -19.08 -2.67
CA LEU A 47 -30.60 -19.29 -1.35
C LEU A 47 -30.60 -20.78 -1.02
N PRO A 48 -29.50 -21.34 -0.48
CA PRO A 48 -29.44 -22.76 -0.15
C PRO A 48 -30.46 -23.08 0.97
N PRO A 49 -31.09 -24.28 0.94
CA PRO A 49 -32.18 -24.61 1.84
C PRO A 49 -31.74 -24.58 3.32
N PRO A 50 -32.59 -24.14 4.26
CA PRO A 50 -32.19 -23.90 5.64
C PRO A 50 -31.67 -25.18 6.32
N ALA A 51 -30.37 -25.17 6.64
CA ALA A 51 -29.62 -26.28 7.24
C ALA A 51 -28.52 -25.72 8.18
N PRO A 52 -27.97 -26.51 9.12
CA PRO A 52 -26.80 -26.10 9.89
C PRO A 52 -25.56 -26.01 8.98
N TYR A 53 -24.93 -24.84 8.91
CA TYR A 53 -23.73 -24.58 8.12
C TYR A 53 -22.51 -24.36 9.02
N GLU A 54 -21.36 -24.94 8.65
CA GLU A 54 -20.07 -24.65 9.28
C GLU A 54 -19.34 -23.55 8.49
N TYR A 55 -19.51 -22.30 8.92
CA TYR A 55 -18.81 -21.16 8.31
C TYR A 55 -17.33 -21.16 8.71
N ARG A 56 -16.47 -21.74 7.87
CA ARG A 56 -15.02 -21.53 7.94
C ARG A 56 -14.64 -20.33 7.09
N ALA A 57 -14.08 -19.30 7.72
CA ALA A 57 -13.41 -18.22 7.01
C ALA A 57 -12.13 -18.77 6.35
N SER A 58 -12.25 -19.21 5.10
CA SER A 58 -11.08 -19.44 4.26
C SER A 58 -10.37 -18.11 4.01
N VAL A 59 -9.05 -18.15 3.84
CA VAL A 59 -8.25 -16.95 3.51
C VAL A 59 -8.82 -16.37 2.20
N MET A 60 -9.31 -15.14 2.25
CA MET A 60 -9.81 -14.45 1.06
C MET A 60 -8.65 -14.24 0.09
N ASN A 61 -8.56 -15.10 -0.91
CA ASN A 61 -7.82 -14.82 -2.14
C ASN A 61 -8.81 -14.33 -3.20
N ASN A 62 -8.30 -13.86 -4.33
CA ASN A 62 -9.13 -13.32 -5.42
C ASN A 62 -10.07 -14.35 -6.08
N ASN A 63 -10.07 -15.62 -5.65
CA ASN A 63 -10.90 -16.68 -6.22
C ASN A 63 -12.23 -16.90 -5.47
N GLY A 64 -12.56 -16.05 -4.49
CA GLY A 64 -13.87 -16.01 -3.82
C GLY A 64 -13.92 -16.65 -2.43
N LEU A 65 -15.12 -16.66 -1.83
CA LEU A 65 -15.37 -17.26 -0.52
C LEU A 65 -15.67 -18.77 -0.69
N ASP A 66 -14.90 -19.62 0.00
CA ASP A 66 -15.07 -21.07 0.02
C ASP A 66 -16.00 -21.46 1.19
N ILE A 67 -17.31 -21.59 0.93
CA ILE A 67 -18.28 -22.04 1.94
C ILE A 67 -18.42 -23.57 1.82
N ARG A 68 -18.05 -24.27 2.90
CA ARG A 68 -18.13 -25.74 2.97
C ARG A 68 -19.33 -26.16 3.79
N GLN A 69 -20.22 -26.96 3.20
CA GLN A 69 -21.29 -27.60 3.96
C GLN A 69 -20.74 -28.88 4.60
N GLY A 70 -20.75 -28.94 5.93
CA GLY A 70 -20.38 -30.11 6.71
C GLY A 70 -21.61 -30.77 7.31
N ALA A 71 -22.04 -31.91 6.77
CA ALA A 71 -23.04 -32.76 7.41
C ALA A 71 -22.87 -34.24 7.03
N PHE A 72 -22.42 -35.04 7.99
CA PHE A 72 -22.77 -36.45 8.34
C PHE A 72 -23.07 -37.55 7.29
N SER A 73 -23.15 -37.32 5.97
CA SER A 73 -23.55 -38.32 4.96
C SER A 73 -22.50 -38.58 3.86
N GLY A 74 -21.27 -38.07 4.02
CA GLY A 74 -20.15 -38.34 3.11
C GLY A 74 -20.12 -37.50 1.82
N VAL A 75 -21.19 -36.78 1.48
CA VAL A 75 -21.21 -35.87 0.32
C VAL A 75 -20.77 -34.46 0.74
N ARG A 76 -19.65 -33.99 0.17
CA ARG A 76 -19.06 -32.68 0.50
C ARG A 76 -19.45 -31.63 -0.55
N VAL A 77 -20.50 -30.87 -0.30
CA VAL A 77 -20.87 -29.73 -1.16
C VAL A 77 -19.99 -28.52 -0.85
N ILE A 78 -19.36 -27.97 -1.89
CA ILE A 78 -18.48 -26.80 -1.82
C ILE A 78 -19.12 -25.68 -2.62
N TYR A 79 -19.61 -24.65 -1.93
CA TYR A 79 -20.15 -23.45 -2.55
C TYR A 79 -19.02 -22.42 -2.71
N ARG A 80 -18.54 -22.25 -3.94
CA ARG A 80 -17.59 -21.17 -4.28
C ARG A 80 -18.38 -19.92 -4.68
N ALA A 81 -18.54 -18.99 -3.75
CA ALA A 81 -19.09 -17.68 -4.06
C ALA A 81 -18.01 -16.82 -4.72
N LYS A 82 -18.01 -16.76 -6.07
CA LYS A 82 -17.21 -15.79 -6.81
C LYS A 82 -17.85 -14.40 -6.68
N TRP A 83 -17.09 -13.41 -6.26
CA TRP A 83 -17.53 -12.02 -6.29
C TRP A 83 -17.58 -11.53 -7.73
N VAL A 84 -18.78 -11.54 -8.33
CA VAL A 84 -19.01 -10.94 -9.65
C VAL A 84 -19.37 -9.46 -9.45
N GLY A 85 -18.34 -8.63 -9.35
CA GLY A 85 -18.49 -7.20 -9.16
C GLY A 85 -17.19 -6.43 -9.38
N PRO A 86 -17.26 -5.08 -9.41
CA PRO A 86 -16.07 -4.23 -9.51
C PRO A 86 -15.14 -4.45 -8.31
N VAL A 87 -13.90 -4.86 -8.58
CA VAL A 87 -12.85 -5.02 -7.57
C VAL A 87 -11.92 -3.81 -7.61
N LEU A 88 -11.75 -3.14 -6.46
CA LEU A 88 -10.71 -2.13 -6.29
C LEU A 88 -9.36 -2.86 -6.17
N ARG A 89 -8.44 -2.60 -7.11
CA ARG A 89 -7.12 -3.28 -7.14
C ARG A 89 -6.02 -2.48 -6.48
N ASP A 90 -5.90 -1.21 -6.85
CA ASP A 90 -4.83 -0.33 -6.39
C ASP A 90 -5.39 1.01 -5.93
N HIS A 91 -4.67 1.68 -5.02
CA HIS A 91 -5.00 3.03 -4.58
C HIS A 91 -3.72 3.80 -4.21
N GLN A 92 -3.75 5.12 -4.38
CA GLN A 92 -2.76 6.05 -3.83
C GLN A 92 -3.46 7.27 -3.25
N ILE A 93 -2.83 7.88 -2.24
CA ILE A 93 -3.36 9.01 -1.49
C ILE A 93 -2.28 10.10 -1.45
N ASN A 94 -2.63 11.33 -1.85
CA ASN A 94 -1.71 12.48 -1.80
C ASN A 94 -1.79 13.23 -0.45
N ALA A 95 -0.99 14.28 -0.25
CA ALA A 95 -0.97 15.06 0.99
C ALA A 95 -2.31 15.80 1.24
N ALA A 96 -3.05 16.15 0.19
CA ALA A 96 -4.40 16.71 0.26
C ALA A 96 -5.48 15.66 0.62
N ARG A 97 -5.09 14.38 0.78
CA ARG A 97 -5.94 13.20 1.00
C ARG A 97 -6.83 12.81 -0.19
N ASP A 98 -6.59 13.39 -1.36
CA ASP A 98 -7.24 12.94 -2.59
C ASP A 98 -6.78 11.50 -2.90
N VAL A 99 -7.70 10.67 -3.40
CA VAL A 99 -7.47 9.24 -3.62
C VAL A 99 -7.61 8.91 -5.10
N ALA A 100 -6.53 8.46 -5.72
CA ALA A 100 -6.58 7.83 -7.03
C ALA A 100 -6.69 6.31 -6.87
N PHE A 101 -7.56 5.64 -7.63
CA PHE A 101 -7.76 4.19 -7.51
C PHE A 101 -8.22 3.54 -8.81
N THR A 102 -7.86 2.27 -9.00
CA THR A 102 -8.31 1.44 -10.13
C THR A 102 -9.45 0.52 -9.72
N VAL A 103 -10.46 0.45 -10.58
CA VAL A 103 -11.54 -0.53 -10.51
C VAL A 103 -11.41 -1.47 -11.71
N ALA A 104 -11.47 -2.78 -11.47
CA ALA A 104 -11.50 -3.79 -12.52
C ALA A 104 -12.79 -4.63 -12.41
N GLU A 105 -13.53 -4.72 -13.51
CA GLU A 105 -14.64 -5.66 -13.64
C GLU A 105 -14.10 -7.06 -13.99
N GLU A 106 -14.52 -8.10 -13.25
CA GLU A 106 -13.99 -9.46 -13.43
C GLU A 106 -14.78 -10.31 -14.45
N THR A 107 -15.62 -9.68 -15.27
CA THR A 107 -16.62 -10.30 -16.17
C THR A 107 -16.03 -10.81 -17.51
N GLY A 108 -14.76 -11.20 -17.51
CA GLY A 108 -14.08 -11.83 -18.67
C GLY A 108 -13.63 -10.85 -19.77
N THR A 109 -14.25 -9.68 -19.88
CA THR A 109 -13.63 -8.51 -20.53
C THR A 109 -13.06 -7.60 -19.45
N LEU A 110 -11.78 -7.24 -19.55
CA LEU A 110 -11.12 -6.36 -18.58
C LEU A 110 -11.67 -4.93 -18.72
N ARG A 111 -12.80 -4.65 -18.08
CA ARG A 111 -13.32 -3.28 -17.95
C ARG A 111 -12.66 -2.63 -16.75
N GLY A 112 -11.50 -2.05 -17.01
CA GLY A 112 -10.68 -1.31 -16.04
C GLY A 112 -10.90 0.19 -16.18
N ALA A 113 -11.07 0.90 -15.06
CA ALA A 113 -11.12 2.36 -15.02
C ALA A 113 -10.30 2.92 -13.87
N LEU A 114 -9.64 4.04 -14.11
CA LEU A 114 -8.89 4.83 -13.15
C LEU A 114 -9.73 6.05 -12.73
N PHE A 115 -9.90 6.23 -11.43
CA PHE A 115 -10.67 7.32 -10.85
C PHE A 115 -9.81 8.17 -9.94
N LEU A 116 -10.17 9.45 -9.81
CA LEU A 116 -9.72 10.35 -8.75
C LEU A 116 -10.91 10.76 -7.90
N ARG A 117 -10.82 10.61 -6.59
CA ARG A 117 -11.74 11.19 -5.61
C ARG A 117 -11.05 12.31 -4.86
N GLU A 118 -11.56 13.52 -4.99
CA GLU A 118 -11.10 14.68 -4.22
C GLU A 118 -11.59 14.60 -2.77
N ALA A 119 -10.71 14.87 -1.81
CA ALA A 119 -11.07 14.82 -0.39
C ALA A 119 -11.91 16.01 0.06
N ALA A 120 -11.59 17.21 -0.45
CA ALA A 120 -12.22 18.46 -0.03
C ALA A 120 -13.68 18.58 -0.51
N THR A 121 -13.95 18.14 -1.74
CA THR A 121 -15.27 18.22 -2.38
C THR A 121 -16.07 16.91 -2.31
N GLY A 122 -15.38 15.77 -2.14
CA GLY A 122 -15.96 14.44 -2.30
C GLY A 122 -16.20 14.05 -3.76
N THR A 123 -15.94 14.95 -4.72
CA THR A 123 -16.14 14.74 -6.16
C THR A 123 -15.32 13.55 -6.65
N MET A 124 -15.95 12.70 -7.45
CA MET A 124 -15.30 11.58 -8.12
C MET A 124 -15.25 11.83 -9.63
N ARG A 125 -14.06 11.75 -10.22
CA ARG A 125 -13.79 11.96 -11.64
C ARG A 125 -13.20 10.69 -12.24
N ARG A 126 -13.80 10.18 -13.32
CA ARG A 126 -13.20 9.16 -14.18
C ARG A 126 -12.06 9.81 -14.95
N ILE A 127 -10.87 9.23 -14.85
CA ILE A 127 -9.65 9.75 -15.51
C ILE A 127 -9.48 9.08 -16.87
N VAL A 128 -9.51 7.74 -16.90
CA VAL A 128 -9.39 6.93 -18.11
C VAL A 128 -10.05 5.56 -17.87
N GLN A 129 -10.54 4.92 -18.92
CA GLN A 129 -11.10 3.57 -18.93
C GLN A 129 -10.63 2.80 -20.16
N ILE A 130 -10.54 1.47 -20.03
CA ILE A 130 -10.34 0.57 -21.15
C ILE A 130 -11.48 0.74 -22.16
N GLY A 131 -11.13 1.08 -23.41
CA GLY A 131 -12.06 1.51 -24.46
C GLY A 131 -12.01 3.01 -24.80
N ASP A 132 -11.47 3.87 -23.93
CA ASP A 132 -11.18 5.27 -24.29
C ASP A 132 -10.07 5.33 -25.36
N ARG A 133 -10.03 6.43 -26.14
CA ARG A 133 -8.92 6.70 -27.05
C ARG A 133 -7.83 7.54 -26.38
N THR A 134 -6.57 7.22 -26.69
CA THR A 134 -5.40 8.05 -26.39
C THR A 134 -5.38 9.31 -27.27
N PRO A 135 -4.51 10.30 -26.99
CA PRO A 135 -4.30 11.46 -27.87
C PRO A 135 -3.94 11.10 -29.32
N GLU A 136 -3.25 9.98 -29.53
CA GLU A 136 -2.88 9.42 -30.84
C GLU A 136 -4.05 8.71 -31.55
N GLY A 137 -5.20 8.58 -30.88
CA GLY A 137 -6.41 7.92 -31.40
C GLY A 137 -6.46 6.40 -31.17
N GLU A 138 -5.43 5.80 -30.57
CA GLU A 138 -5.35 4.38 -30.23
C GLU A 138 -6.29 4.06 -29.06
N VAL A 139 -6.88 2.86 -29.01
CA VAL A 139 -7.78 2.48 -27.91
C VAL A 139 -6.96 1.95 -26.74
N VAL A 140 -7.21 2.43 -25.52
CA VAL A 140 -6.65 1.86 -24.28
C VAL A 140 -7.21 0.45 -24.09
N THR A 141 -6.35 -0.57 -24.15
CA THR A 141 -6.75 -1.99 -24.02
C THR A 141 -6.52 -2.53 -22.61
N ARG A 142 -5.55 -1.97 -21.88
CA ARG A 142 -5.24 -2.37 -20.50
C ARG A 142 -4.67 -1.21 -19.70
N LEU A 143 -5.17 -0.99 -18.49
CA LEU A 143 -4.50 -0.14 -17.49
C LEU A 143 -3.52 -1.01 -16.69
N LEU A 144 -2.29 -0.52 -16.50
CA LEU A 144 -1.22 -1.24 -15.82
C LEU A 144 -1.02 -0.68 -14.40
N GLU A 145 -0.40 0.50 -14.28
CA GLU A 145 0.00 1.10 -13.02
C GLU A 145 -0.16 2.63 -13.06
N PHE A 146 -0.17 3.30 -11.90
CA PHE A 146 -0.28 4.76 -11.83
C PHE A 146 0.45 5.38 -10.63
N SER A 147 0.62 6.70 -10.65
CA SER A 147 1.12 7.53 -9.55
C SER A 147 0.35 8.84 -9.47
N LEU A 148 -0.07 9.22 -8.27
CA LEU A 148 -0.74 10.50 -7.96
C LEU A 148 0.22 11.45 -7.24
N ASN A 149 0.25 12.74 -7.61
CA ASN A 149 0.96 13.78 -6.88
C ASN A 149 0.01 14.77 -6.14
N ASP A 150 0.58 15.71 -5.37
CA ASP A 150 -0.20 16.68 -4.58
C ASP A 150 -0.95 17.69 -5.48
N SER A 151 -0.47 17.92 -6.71
CA SER A 151 -1.09 18.76 -7.73
C SER A 151 -2.25 18.07 -8.47
N ARG A 152 -2.73 16.90 -8.00
CA ARG A 152 -3.78 16.06 -8.61
C ARG A 152 -3.48 15.58 -10.03
N GLN A 153 -2.21 15.60 -10.43
CA GLN A 153 -1.76 15.00 -11.68
C GLN A 153 -1.58 13.50 -11.46
N ILE A 154 -1.93 12.70 -12.46
CA ILE A 154 -1.82 11.26 -12.42
C ILE A 154 -0.98 10.78 -13.61
N LEU A 155 0.21 10.26 -13.31
CA LEU A 155 1.04 9.55 -14.27
C LEU A 155 0.58 8.10 -14.32
N PHE A 156 0.34 7.52 -15.48
CA PHE A 156 -0.08 6.13 -15.61
C PHE A 156 0.49 5.43 -16.84
N THR A 157 0.55 4.10 -16.77
CA THR A 157 0.98 3.23 -17.87
C THR A 157 -0.21 2.42 -18.37
N ALA A 158 -0.30 2.26 -19.69
CA ALA A 158 -1.39 1.50 -20.31
C ALA A 158 -0.94 0.83 -21.62
N GLU A 159 -1.48 -0.36 -21.91
CA GLU A 159 -1.41 -0.98 -23.24
C GLU A 159 -2.46 -0.34 -24.16
N THR A 160 -2.15 -0.25 -25.45
CA THR A 160 -3.01 0.35 -26.47
C THR A 160 -3.28 -0.63 -27.63
N SER A 161 -4.24 -0.28 -28.48
CA SER A 161 -4.62 -1.06 -29.67
C SER A 161 -3.79 -0.77 -30.92
N GLY A 162 -2.72 0.04 -30.82
CA GLY A 162 -1.85 0.30 -31.95
C GLY A 162 -0.99 -0.92 -32.30
N PRO A 163 -0.27 -0.90 -33.44
CA PRO A 163 0.54 -2.02 -33.87
C PRO A 163 1.64 -2.33 -32.83
N PRO A 164 1.93 -3.62 -32.55
CA PRO A 164 3.06 -3.99 -31.70
C PRO A 164 4.37 -3.51 -32.32
N SER A 165 5.41 -3.36 -31.51
CA SER A 165 6.76 -3.07 -32.01
C SER A 165 7.36 -4.27 -32.74
N GLU A 166 8.49 -4.04 -33.43
CA GLU A 166 9.16 -5.04 -34.28
C GLU A 166 9.59 -6.32 -33.54
N ASP A 167 9.75 -6.23 -32.22
CA ASP A 167 10.05 -7.33 -31.30
C ASP A 167 8.79 -8.13 -30.86
N GLY A 168 7.61 -7.72 -31.32
CA GLY A 168 6.33 -8.32 -30.97
C GLY A 168 5.79 -7.91 -29.58
N THR A 169 6.41 -6.97 -28.87
CA THR A 169 5.86 -6.50 -27.58
C THR A 169 4.60 -5.67 -27.79
N ALA A 170 3.66 -5.81 -26.85
CA ALA A 170 2.40 -5.08 -26.89
C ALA A 170 2.66 -3.58 -26.79
N ARG A 171 2.02 -2.81 -27.66
CA ARG A 171 2.18 -1.36 -27.66
C ARG A 171 1.67 -0.78 -26.35
N ALA A 172 2.49 0.03 -25.70
CA ALA A 172 2.15 0.66 -24.44
C ALA A 172 2.63 2.11 -24.41
N GLY A 173 2.02 2.91 -23.53
CA GLY A 173 2.37 4.31 -23.33
C GLY A 173 2.51 4.68 -21.86
N LEU A 174 3.28 5.74 -21.64
CA LEU A 174 3.36 6.49 -20.40
C LEU A 174 2.59 7.80 -20.60
N PHE A 175 1.51 7.97 -19.84
CA PHE A 175 0.55 9.06 -20.00
C PHE A 175 0.47 9.91 -18.74
N LEU A 176 0.21 11.21 -18.89
CA LEU A 176 -0.12 12.11 -17.79
C LEU A 176 -1.54 12.64 -17.95
N ALA A 177 -2.38 12.41 -16.94
CA ALA A 177 -3.66 13.08 -16.78
C ALA A 177 -3.54 14.25 -15.80
N ASP A 178 -4.12 15.40 -16.13
CA ASP A 178 -4.19 16.55 -15.23
C ASP A 178 -5.56 17.28 -15.30
N GLY A 179 -5.59 18.59 -15.07
CA GLY A 179 -6.81 19.40 -15.20
C GLY A 179 -7.24 19.62 -16.66
N ASN A 180 -6.30 19.51 -17.61
CA ASN A 180 -6.50 19.85 -19.01
C ASN A 180 -6.77 18.64 -19.93
N GLY A 181 -6.72 17.43 -19.38
CA GLY A 181 -6.97 16.17 -20.11
C GLY A 181 -5.86 15.15 -19.89
N ILE A 182 -5.71 14.24 -20.86
CA ILE A 182 -4.63 13.25 -20.93
C ILE A 182 -3.65 13.68 -22.03
N ARG A 183 -2.35 13.63 -21.75
CA ARG A 183 -1.29 13.71 -22.76
C ARG A 183 -0.37 12.50 -22.69
N THR A 184 0.13 12.09 -23.84
CA THR A 184 1.17 11.07 -23.95
C THR A 184 2.53 11.70 -23.67
N LEU A 185 3.33 11.03 -22.86
CA LEU A 185 4.71 11.45 -22.57
C LEU A 185 5.70 10.63 -23.39
N LEU A 186 5.51 9.31 -23.44
CA LEU A 186 6.33 8.36 -24.19
C LEU A 186 5.47 7.17 -24.65
N MET A 187 5.88 6.51 -25.72
CA MET A 187 5.34 5.23 -26.20
C MET A 187 6.46 4.18 -26.28
N THR A 188 6.10 2.90 -26.30
CA THR A 188 7.04 1.84 -26.71
C THR A 188 7.48 2.08 -28.16
N GLY A 189 8.71 1.68 -28.49
CA GLY A 189 9.39 2.09 -29.72
C GLY A 189 10.12 3.44 -29.64
N ALA A 190 9.97 4.21 -28.55
CA ALA A 190 10.75 5.44 -28.36
C ALA A 190 12.25 5.14 -28.17
N ALA A 191 13.10 5.81 -28.94
CA ALA A 191 14.55 5.72 -28.83
C ALA A 191 15.08 6.51 -27.62
N THR A 192 16.10 5.97 -26.96
CA THR A 192 16.80 6.59 -25.82
C THR A 192 18.31 6.50 -26.02
N PRO A 193 19.13 7.24 -25.23
CA PRO A 193 20.60 7.12 -25.28
C PRO A 193 21.16 5.72 -24.98
N ILE A 194 20.35 4.79 -24.46
CA ILE A 194 20.74 3.42 -24.12
C ILE A 194 19.91 2.35 -24.86
N GLY A 195 19.20 2.73 -25.93
CA GLY A 195 18.40 1.83 -26.78
C GLY A 195 16.91 2.16 -26.80
N THR A 196 16.10 1.29 -27.41
CA THR A 196 14.66 1.50 -27.61
C THR A 196 13.82 0.97 -26.45
N ILE A 197 12.83 1.74 -25.98
CA ILE A 197 11.88 1.33 -24.93
C ILE A 197 10.92 0.26 -25.45
N LEU A 198 10.86 -0.88 -24.76
CA LEU A 198 9.94 -2.00 -25.04
C LEU A 198 8.77 -2.11 -24.05
N GLY A 199 8.84 -1.42 -22.92
CA GLY A 199 7.77 -1.45 -21.93
C GLY A 199 8.06 -0.54 -20.74
N PHE A 200 7.00 -0.22 -19.98
CA PHE A 200 7.04 0.67 -18.82
C PHE A 200 6.51 -0.04 -17.56
N SER A 201 7.07 0.30 -16.40
CA SER A 201 6.60 -0.14 -15.09
C SER A 201 7.02 0.85 -13.99
N ASN A 202 6.41 0.72 -12.82
CA ASN A 202 6.65 1.50 -11.62
C ASN A 202 6.65 3.03 -11.87
N PRO A 203 5.62 3.59 -12.54
CA PRO A 203 5.52 5.03 -12.71
C PRO A 203 5.46 5.73 -11.33
N ARG A 204 6.22 6.81 -11.19
CA ARG A 204 6.26 7.70 -10.02
C ARG A 204 6.28 9.14 -10.50
N LEU A 205 5.46 10.00 -9.90
CA LEU A 205 5.34 11.41 -10.25
C LEU A 205 5.68 12.29 -9.04
N THR A 206 6.58 13.25 -9.23
CA THR A 206 6.90 14.26 -8.19
C THR A 206 5.96 15.46 -8.28
N ASN A 207 5.96 16.31 -7.24
CA ASN A 207 5.05 17.46 -7.17
C ASN A 207 5.36 18.58 -8.17
N ASP A 208 6.59 18.64 -8.69
CA ASP A 208 7.00 19.53 -9.78
C ASP A 208 6.81 18.93 -11.18
N GLY A 209 6.16 17.76 -11.28
CA GLY A 209 5.76 17.15 -12.54
C GLY A 209 6.84 16.32 -13.24
N ARG A 210 8.00 16.06 -12.61
CA ARG A 210 8.97 15.09 -13.15
C ARG A 210 8.45 13.67 -13.00
N ALA A 211 8.50 12.92 -14.10
CA ALA A 211 8.09 11.53 -14.16
C ALA A 211 9.32 10.61 -14.01
N TYR A 212 9.18 9.55 -13.24
CA TYR A 212 10.18 8.52 -13.04
C TYR A 212 9.54 7.16 -13.30
N PHE A 213 10.27 6.22 -13.90
CA PHE A 213 9.74 4.89 -14.23
C PHE A 213 10.88 3.90 -14.46
N THR A 214 10.60 2.61 -14.29
CA THR A 214 11.43 1.53 -14.83
C THR A 214 10.96 1.21 -16.25
N ALA A 215 11.87 1.09 -17.20
CA ALA A 215 11.59 0.61 -18.54
C ALA A 215 12.45 -0.60 -18.91
N LEU A 216 11.90 -1.46 -19.76
CA LEU A 216 12.67 -2.45 -20.52
C LEU A 216 13.23 -1.75 -21.77
N VAL A 217 14.51 -1.96 -22.04
CA VAL A 217 15.24 -1.31 -23.13
C VAL A 217 16.07 -2.33 -23.89
N GLY A 218 16.02 -2.29 -25.23
CA GLY A 218 16.78 -3.20 -26.09
C GLY A 218 16.50 -4.68 -25.76
N THR A 219 17.51 -5.55 -25.78
CA THR A 219 17.34 -7.00 -25.56
C THR A 219 17.15 -7.37 -24.08
N GLN A 220 16.13 -6.82 -23.42
CA GLN A 220 15.78 -7.02 -22.00
C GLN A 220 16.71 -6.36 -20.96
N GLN A 221 17.36 -5.23 -21.27
CA GLN A 221 18.05 -4.44 -20.24
C GLN A 221 17.04 -3.63 -19.44
N GLY A 222 17.15 -3.63 -18.11
CA GLY A 222 16.33 -2.81 -17.24
C GLY A 222 16.98 -1.47 -16.97
N ALA A 223 16.22 -0.38 -17.07
CA ALA A 223 16.70 0.95 -16.69
C ALA A 223 15.63 1.77 -15.97
N ILE A 224 16.07 2.62 -15.05
CA ILE A 224 15.25 3.63 -14.38
C ILE A 224 15.52 4.97 -15.04
N PHE A 225 14.46 5.63 -15.48
CA PHE A 225 14.53 6.92 -16.16
C PHE A 225 13.91 8.05 -15.33
N ARG A 226 14.37 9.27 -15.60
CA ARG A 226 13.75 10.55 -15.26
C ARG A 226 13.34 11.25 -16.55
N LEU A 227 12.09 11.70 -16.64
CA LEU A 227 11.59 12.54 -17.72
C LEU A 227 11.21 13.90 -17.14
N ALA A 228 11.95 14.94 -17.54
CA ALA A 228 11.84 16.29 -17.02
C ALA A 228 11.94 17.30 -18.18
N GLY A 229 10.91 18.15 -18.37
CA GLY A 229 10.92 19.15 -19.44
C GLY A 229 11.03 18.59 -20.87
N GLY A 230 10.65 17.33 -21.08
CA GLY A 230 10.84 16.61 -22.36
C GLY A 230 12.20 15.91 -22.49
N THR A 231 13.17 16.21 -21.61
CA THR A 231 14.46 15.51 -21.56
C THR A 231 14.32 14.18 -20.82
N LEU A 232 14.71 13.09 -21.50
CA LEU A 232 14.74 11.74 -20.95
C LEU A 232 16.17 11.36 -20.52
N GLU A 233 16.33 11.01 -19.25
CA GLU A 233 17.63 10.78 -18.61
C GLU A 233 17.65 9.41 -17.92
N PRO A 234 18.60 8.51 -18.23
CA PRO A 234 18.79 7.27 -17.50
C PRO A 234 19.49 7.53 -16.16
N LEU A 235 18.85 7.13 -15.05
CA LEU A 235 19.40 7.27 -13.70
C LEU A 235 20.17 6.03 -13.24
N VAL A 236 19.69 4.84 -13.62
CA VAL A 236 20.28 3.53 -13.30
C VAL A 236 19.97 2.59 -14.45
N ARG A 237 20.93 1.76 -14.88
CA ARG A 237 20.74 0.73 -15.92
C ARG A 237 21.44 -0.57 -15.53
N THR A 238 21.02 -1.67 -16.15
CA THR A 238 21.77 -2.92 -16.17
C THR A 238 23.23 -2.67 -16.57
N GLY A 239 24.17 -3.17 -15.76
CA GLY A 239 25.62 -3.01 -15.94
C GLY A 239 26.27 -1.88 -15.14
N ASP A 240 25.51 -0.95 -14.55
CA ASP A 240 26.09 0.09 -13.69
C ASP A 240 26.71 -0.52 -12.41
N SER A 241 27.82 0.04 -11.92
CA SER A 241 28.53 -0.47 -10.74
C SER A 241 27.81 -0.17 -9.43
N GLY A 242 27.56 -1.19 -8.62
CA GLY A 242 27.07 -1.07 -7.25
C GLY A 242 28.16 -0.58 -6.29
N SER A 243 27.81 0.28 -5.34
CA SER A 243 28.77 0.83 -4.36
C SER A 243 29.33 -0.18 -3.35
N ALA A 244 28.67 -1.31 -3.17
CA ALA A 244 29.16 -2.42 -2.35
C ALA A 244 30.03 -3.42 -3.15
N GLY A 245 30.41 -3.08 -4.39
CA GLY A 245 30.96 -4.00 -5.37
C GLY A 245 29.85 -4.80 -6.09
N GLY A 246 30.11 -5.20 -7.33
CA GLY A 246 29.14 -5.84 -8.21
C GLY A 246 28.49 -4.87 -9.21
N THR A 247 27.60 -5.40 -10.03
CA THR A 247 26.89 -4.68 -11.10
C THR A 247 25.39 -4.80 -10.93
N ILE A 248 24.68 -3.69 -11.08
CA ILE A 248 23.21 -3.66 -11.10
C ILE A 248 22.72 -4.51 -12.27
N THR A 249 21.89 -5.50 -12.00
CA THR A 249 21.42 -6.46 -13.02
C THR A 249 19.99 -6.14 -13.48
N MET A 250 19.05 -5.98 -12.54
CA MET A 250 17.64 -5.72 -12.86
C MET A 250 17.04 -4.63 -11.96
N PRO A 251 17.24 -3.33 -12.30
CA PRO A 251 16.83 -2.20 -11.45
C PRO A 251 15.33 -1.90 -11.53
N LEU A 252 14.64 -2.06 -10.40
CA LEU A 252 13.21 -1.82 -10.25
C LEU A 252 12.93 -0.63 -9.31
N LEU A 253 12.37 0.46 -9.83
CA LEU A 253 12.06 1.67 -9.07
C LEU A 253 11.05 1.38 -7.96
N GLN A 254 11.39 1.71 -6.71
CA GLN A 254 10.54 1.50 -5.54
C GLN A 254 9.84 2.80 -5.13
N ALA A 255 10.63 3.85 -4.89
CA ALA A 255 10.17 5.15 -4.41
C ALA A 255 11.00 6.29 -5.00
N VAL A 256 10.44 7.49 -4.98
CA VAL A 256 11.10 8.74 -5.37
C VAL A 256 10.82 9.76 -4.26
N SER A 257 11.83 10.53 -3.87
CA SER A 257 11.70 11.65 -2.93
C SER A 257 10.71 12.70 -3.48
N PRO A 258 9.95 13.44 -2.65
CA PRO A 258 9.03 14.47 -3.15
C PRO A 258 9.69 15.55 -4.04
N GLN A 259 10.97 15.82 -3.80
CA GLN A 259 11.84 16.76 -4.53
C GLN A 259 12.61 16.12 -5.68
N GLY A 260 12.41 14.83 -5.97
CA GLY A 260 13.08 14.11 -7.06
C GLY A 260 14.62 14.14 -7.05
N ASP A 261 15.24 14.43 -5.90
CA ASP A 261 16.68 14.48 -5.66
C ASP A 261 17.27 13.11 -5.27
N ALA A 262 16.40 12.20 -4.84
CA ALA A 262 16.74 10.80 -4.57
C ALA A 262 15.68 9.81 -5.10
N ILE A 263 16.15 8.64 -5.52
CA ILE A 263 15.34 7.46 -5.81
C ILE A 263 15.74 6.31 -4.89
N ALA A 264 14.79 5.44 -4.55
CA ALA A 264 15.06 4.13 -3.98
C ALA A 264 14.68 3.06 -5.01
N PHE A 265 15.56 2.09 -5.24
CA PHE A 265 15.33 1.02 -6.21
C PHE A 265 15.85 -0.32 -5.69
N LEU A 266 15.23 -1.41 -6.17
CA LEU A 266 15.62 -2.79 -5.86
C LEU A 266 16.38 -3.34 -7.07
N ASP A 267 17.60 -3.84 -6.91
CA ASP A 267 18.13 -4.81 -7.87
C ASP A 267 17.46 -6.16 -7.56
N GLN A 268 16.59 -6.60 -8.46
CA GLN A 268 15.81 -7.82 -8.28
C GLN A 268 16.66 -9.09 -8.37
N ALA A 269 17.79 -9.08 -9.10
CA ALA A 269 18.66 -10.25 -9.20
C ALA A 269 19.51 -10.41 -7.94
N GLU A 270 20.09 -9.32 -7.45
CA GLU A 270 20.87 -9.33 -6.20
C GLU A 270 19.97 -9.46 -4.95
N ARG A 271 18.69 -9.06 -5.07
CA ARG A 271 17.75 -8.82 -3.97
C ARG A 271 18.34 -7.85 -2.96
N ALA A 272 18.76 -6.69 -3.48
CA ALA A 272 19.39 -5.60 -2.74
C ALA A 272 18.69 -4.26 -3.00
N LEU A 273 18.37 -3.54 -1.92
CA LEU A 273 17.78 -2.20 -1.95
C LEU A 273 18.90 -1.15 -1.97
N TYR A 274 18.79 -0.24 -2.94
CA TYR A 274 19.69 0.88 -3.16
C TYR A 274 18.93 2.20 -3.00
N VAL A 275 19.64 3.23 -2.55
CA VAL A 275 19.23 4.63 -2.69
C VAL A 275 20.25 5.32 -3.58
N LYS A 276 19.78 6.06 -4.60
CA LYS A 276 20.60 6.88 -5.48
C LYS A 276 20.17 8.33 -5.41
N THR A 277 21.13 9.24 -5.25
CA THR A 277 21.01 10.68 -5.52
C THR A 277 21.70 11.02 -6.84
N ASP A 278 21.71 12.27 -7.26
CA ASP A 278 22.48 12.68 -8.46
C ASP A 278 23.98 12.33 -8.31
N THR A 279 24.57 12.47 -7.11
CA THR A 279 26.01 12.32 -6.85
C THR A 279 26.45 10.97 -6.27
N SER A 280 25.55 10.19 -5.68
CA SER A 280 25.92 8.94 -5.00
C SER A 280 24.88 7.84 -5.21
N MET A 281 25.31 6.58 -5.03
CA MET A 281 24.43 5.42 -5.00
C MET A 281 24.91 4.51 -3.87
N ILE A 282 24.04 4.17 -2.91
CA ILE A 282 24.40 3.45 -1.69
C ILE A 282 23.50 2.22 -1.54
N ARG A 283 24.08 1.03 -1.35
CA ARG A 283 23.33 -0.16 -0.95
C ARG A 283 22.86 0.02 0.50
N VAL A 284 21.55 0.05 0.71
CA VAL A 284 20.94 0.19 2.04
C VAL A 284 20.91 -1.15 2.77
N VAL A 285 20.50 -2.20 2.06
CA VAL A 285 20.33 -3.56 2.61
C VAL A 285 20.24 -4.60 1.49
N LYS A 286 20.78 -5.79 1.72
CA LYS A 286 20.64 -6.98 0.88
C LYS A 286 20.13 -8.16 1.70
N ILE A 287 19.49 -9.12 1.05
CA ILE A 287 19.18 -10.41 1.67
C ILE A 287 20.47 -11.10 2.14
N GLY A 288 20.48 -11.56 3.39
CA GLY A 288 21.64 -12.10 4.09
C GLY A 288 22.39 -11.06 4.95
N ASP A 289 22.20 -9.75 4.75
CA ASP A 289 22.78 -8.74 5.64
C ASP A 289 22.24 -8.92 7.08
N SER A 290 23.05 -8.62 8.09
CA SER A 290 22.65 -8.71 9.50
C SER A 290 21.63 -7.64 9.88
N VAL A 291 20.55 -8.01 10.58
CA VAL A 291 19.53 -7.07 11.05
C VAL A 291 20.10 -6.21 12.18
N PRO A 292 20.12 -4.87 12.05
CA PRO A 292 20.75 -4.01 13.05
C PRO A 292 20.10 -4.13 14.44
N ASN A 293 20.91 -4.35 15.47
CA ASN A 293 20.52 -4.58 16.88
C ASN A 293 19.77 -5.91 17.16
N VAL A 294 19.79 -6.87 16.25
CA VAL A 294 19.23 -8.21 16.50
C VAL A 294 20.32 -9.25 16.24
N SER A 295 20.97 -9.72 17.31
CA SER A 295 22.07 -10.68 17.20
C SER A 295 21.61 -11.96 16.51
N GLY A 296 22.38 -12.42 15.52
CA GLY A 296 22.11 -13.65 14.76
C GLY A 296 20.95 -13.58 13.75
N ALA A 297 20.22 -12.45 13.64
CA ALA A 297 19.17 -12.30 12.64
C ALA A 297 19.70 -11.66 11.35
N THR A 298 19.21 -12.13 10.21
CA THR A 298 19.52 -11.59 8.87
C THR A 298 18.25 -11.21 8.12
N PHE A 299 18.37 -10.33 7.12
CA PHE A 299 17.27 -10.03 6.20
C PHE A 299 17.03 -11.24 5.30
N VAL A 300 15.88 -11.91 5.45
CA VAL A 300 15.48 -13.05 4.60
C VAL A 300 14.70 -12.63 3.36
N ASP A 301 14.15 -11.41 3.37
CA ASP A 301 13.38 -10.86 2.25
C ASP A 301 13.44 -9.33 2.23
N ILE A 302 13.31 -8.76 1.02
CA ILE A 302 13.07 -7.34 0.77
C ILE A 302 11.84 -7.30 -0.13
N VAL A 303 10.67 -7.06 0.48
CA VAL A 303 9.40 -7.06 -0.23
C VAL A 303 9.18 -5.66 -0.80
N PRO A 304 9.03 -5.48 -2.13
CA PRO A 304 8.65 -4.20 -2.71
C PRO A 304 7.27 -3.78 -2.16
N PRO A 305 6.93 -2.48 -2.08
CA PRO A 305 5.59 -2.06 -1.67
C PRO A 305 4.56 -2.56 -2.67
N VAL A 306 3.92 -3.68 -2.34
CA VAL A 306 2.68 -4.10 -2.98
C VAL A 306 1.62 -3.06 -2.61
N ASN A 307 1.00 -2.43 -3.61
CA ASN A 307 -0.12 -1.48 -3.43
C ASN A 307 -1.43 -2.17 -2.95
N THR A 308 -1.33 -3.40 -2.44
CA THR A 308 -2.47 -4.25 -2.10
C THR A 308 -2.93 -4.02 -0.66
N ILE A 309 -4.23 -4.19 -0.45
CA ILE A 309 -4.91 -3.93 0.83
C ILE A 309 -4.66 -5.05 1.88
N PHE A 310 -3.94 -6.12 1.52
CA PHE A 310 -3.75 -7.30 2.37
C PHE A 310 -2.29 -7.49 2.82
N PRO A 311 -2.04 -7.73 4.12
CA PRO A 311 -0.69 -7.73 4.67
C PRO A 311 0.05 -9.06 4.50
N ALA A 312 1.22 -9.01 3.88
CA ALA A 312 2.31 -9.96 4.12
C ALA A 312 3.59 -9.18 4.47
N PHE A 313 4.33 -9.65 5.48
CA PHE A 313 5.55 -9.05 6.03
C PHE A 313 6.78 -9.55 5.23
N PRO A 314 8.00 -8.93 5.30
CA PRO A 314 8.43 -7.82 6.16
C PRO A 314 8.96 -6.57 5.40
N PHE A 315 9.14 -5.47 6.14
CA PHE A 315 9.69 -4.16 5.70
C PHE A 315 9.05 -3.55 4.43
N LEU A 316 7.93 -2.83 4.59
CA LEU A 316 7.38 -2.03 3.49
C LEU A 316 8.17 -0.72 3.32
N VAL A 317 8.77 -0.53 2.15
CA VAL A 317 9.26 0.76 1.66
C VAL A 317 8.09 1.46 0.95
N SER A 318 7.33 2.29 1.66
CA SER A 318 6.26 3.08 1.02
C SER A 318 6.85 4.08 0.02
N PRO A 319 6.12 4.51 -1.03
CA PRO A 319 6.51 5.68 -1.81
C PRO A 319 6.80 6.91 -0.93
N SER A 320 6.12 7.04 0.21
CA SER A 320 6.34 8.10 1.22
C SER A 320 7.48 7.82 2.21
N SER A 321 8.23 6.72 2.06
CA SER A 321 9.34 6.35 2.97
C SER A 321 10.66 7.03 2.65
N LEU A 322 10.79 7.74 1.53
CA LEU A 322 12.01 8.45 1.14
C LEU A 322 11.84 9.96 1.37
N ALA A 323 12.59 10.50 2.32
CA ALA A 323 12.62 11.93 2.63
C ALA A 323 13.56 12.71 1.66
N PRO A 324 13.49 14.06 1.64
CA PRO A 324 14.46 14.89 0.91
C PRO A 324 15.89 14.52 1.30
N GLY A 325 16.82 14.51 0.34
CA GLY A 325 18.21 14.08 0.55
C GLY A 325 18.43 12.56 0.64
N GLY A 326 17.40 11.75 0.33
CA GLY A 326 17.54 10.28 0.26
C GLY A 326 17.42 9.54 1.59
N ASP A 327 16.92 10.19 2.64
CA ASP A 327 16.69 9.58 3.94
C ASP A 327 15.60 8.50 3.88
N LEU A 328 16.00 7.23 3.94
CA LEU A 328 15.04 6.12 3.94
C LEU A 328 14.53 5.81 5.35
N VAL A 329 13.21 5.79 5.51
CA VAL A 329 12.53 5.42 6.76
C VAL A 329 11.94 4.00 6.66
N LEU A 330 12.62 3.05 7.29
CA LEU A 330 12.11 1.69 7.47
C LEU A 330 11.31 1.57 8.79
N SER A 331 10.14 0.92 8.72
CA SER A 331 9.30 0.61 9.87
C SER A 331 9.25 -0.91 10.12
N PRO A 332 9.95 -1.43 11.15
CA PRO A 332 9.85 -2.83 11.53
C PRO A 332 8.54 -3.05 12.29
N ARG A 333 7.69 -3.94 11.80
CA ARG A 333 6.49 -4.39 12.52
C ARG A 333 6.80 -5.72 13.21
N SER A 334 7.11 -5.71 14.50
CA SER A 334 7.38 -6.95 15.24
C SER A 334 6.11 -7.75 15.46
N VAL A 335 6.16 -9.04 15.17
CA VAL A 335 5.07 -9.99 15.48
C VAL A 335 5.33 -10.56 16.88
N GLY A 336 4.86 -9.87 17.91
CA GLY A 336 5.09 -10.23 19.31
C GLY A 336 4.86 -9.06 20.27
N ARG A 337 4.35 -9.34 21.48
CA ARG A 337 3.80 -8.40 22.46
C ARG A 337 4.64 -7.12 22.73
N ILE A 338 3.89 -6.02 22.95
CA ILE A 338 4.28 -4.68 23.45
C ILE A 338 4.90 -3.72 22.41
N ASN A 339 4.17 -2.63 22.17
CA ASN A 339 4.44 -1.62 21.14
C ASN A 339 5.65 -0.72 21.47
N LYS A 340 6.70 -0.78 20.64
CA LYS A 340 7.59 0.36 20.34
C LYS A 340 7.94 0.35 18.85
N ILE A 341 7.25 1.18 18.06
CA ILE A 341 7.64 1.43 16.66
C ILE A 341 8.99 2.15 16.71
N ARG A 342 10.06 1.49 16.25
CA ARG A 342 11.36 2.14 16.06
C ARG A 342 11.48 2.56 14.60
N ARG A 343 11.41 3.86 14.31
CA ARG A 343 11.80 4.37 13.00
C ARG A 343 13.31 4.24 12.85
N TRP A 344 13.75 3.63 11.77
CA TRP A 344 15.16 3.72 11.35
C TRP A 344 15.29 4.90 10.39
N ARG A 345 16.32 5.73 10.57
CA ARG A 345 16.70 6.77 9.62
C ARG A 345 18.05 6.40 9.02
N PHE A 346 18.06 6.10 7.74
CA PHE A 346 19.28 5.80 6.98
C PHE A 346 19.72 7.07 6.25
N ILE A 347 20.68 7.79 6.83
CA ILE A 347 21.23 9.01 6.23
C ILE A 347 22.37 8.63 5.29
N ALA A 348 22.18 8.89 4.00
CA ALA A 348 23.25 8.88 3.01
C ALA A 348 24.23 10.01 3.32
N THR A 349 25.49 9.69 3.62
CA THR A 349 26.56 10.69 3.71
C THR A 349 27.41 10.66 2.44
N PRO A 350 28.09 11.77 2.06
CA PRO A 350 28.97 11.81 0.88
C PRO A 350 30.10 10.77 0.90
N GLU A 351 30.48 10.30 2.09
CA GLU A 351 31.53 9.30 2.31
C GLU A 351 31.03 7.85 2.17
N GLY A 352 29.75 7.63 1.83
CA GLY A 352 29.14 6.31 1.74
C GLY A 352 28.87 5.62 3.09
N ALA A 353 29.23 6.26 4.21
CA ALA A 353 29.05 5.73 5.56
C ALA A 353 27.68 6.10 6.15
N PHE A 354 26.95 5.11 6.69
CA PHE A 354 25.68 5.36 7.38
C PHE A 354 25.88 5.94 8.79
N LYS A 355 25.67 7.25 8.95
CA LYS A 355 25.67 7.88 10.28
C LYS A 355 24.34 7.65 10.99
N ARG A 356 24.31 6.62 11.82
CA ARG A 356 23.14 6.18 12.57
C ARG A 356 22.74 7.18 13.66
N SER A 357 21.50 7.66 13.63
CA SER A 357 20.87 8.34 14.76
C SER A 357 19.64 7.57 15.23
N SER A 358 19.59 7.22 16.51
CA SER A 358 18.37 6.72 17.16
C SER A 358 17.75 7.86 17.96
N ALA A 359 16.78 8.57 17.37
CA ALA A 359 15.93 9.45 18.14
C ALA A 359 15.13 8.59 19.13
N ARG A 360 15.32 8.81 20.44
CA ARG A 360 14.33 8.40 21.43
C ARG A 360 13.22 9.43 21.38
N ASP A 361 12.03 9.04 20.96
CA ASP A 361 10.84 9.89 21.10
C ASP A 361 10.71 10.31 22.58
N ARG A 362 10.94 11.59 22.86
CA ARG A 362 10.42 12.21 24.08
C ARG A 362 8.92 12.37 23.87
N THR A 363 8.15 12.01 24.88
CA THR A 363 6.70 12.12 24.90
C THR A 363 6.24 13.53 24.52
N LEU A 364 5.61 13.66 23.35
CA LEU A 364 4.75 14.78 23.01
C LEU A 364 3.44 14.64 23.79
N ALA A 365 3.50 15.07 25.05
CA ALA A 365 2.35 15.46 25.85
C ALA A 365 2.59 16.93 26.23
N ASP A 366 1.51 17.72 26.23
CA ASP A 366 1.43 19.18 26.44
C ASP A 366 1.62 20.07 25.20
N SER A 367 0.53 20.20 24.45
CA SER A 367 0.14 21.42 23.71
C SER A 367 -1.37 21.43 23.55
N ALA A 368 -2.08 21.50 24.68
CA ALA A 368 -3.52 21.73 24.71
C ALA A 368 -3.82 23.24 24.54
N CYS A 369 -5.04 23.50 24.07
CA CYS A 369 -5.64 24.80 23.81
C CYS A 369 -5.23 25.94 24.76
N ASN A 370 -4.97 27.12 24.20
CA ASN A 370 -5.17 28.38 24.91
C ASN A 370 -6.14 29.28 24.13
N PHE A 371 -7.12 29.81 24.87
CA PHE A 371 -8.25 30.57 24.34
C PHE A 371 -7.93 32.06 24.18
N SER A 372 -8.77 32.72 23.38
CA SER A 372 -8.88 34.18 23.19
C SER A 372 -8.64 35.04 24.43
N ALA A 373 -7.85 36.12 24.27
CA ALA A 373 -7.98 37.34 25.06
C ALA A 373 -7.70 38.59 24.20
N ARG A 374 -8.70 39.48 24.11
CA ARG A 374 -8.58 40.91 23.76
C ARG A 374 -9.00 41.70 25.02
N PRO A 375 -8.68 43.00 25.14
CA PRO A 375 -7.44 43.72 24.79
C PRO A 375 -6.95 44.50 26.05
N PRO A 376 -6.13 45.56 25.88
CA PRO A 376 -6.43 46.78 26.65
C PRO A 376 -6.61 48.01 25.77
N LEU A 377 -7.41 48.95 26.26
CA LEU A 377 -7.64 50.27 25.66
C LEU A 377 -6.37 51.13 25.74
N ALA A 378 -6.03 51.82 24.64
CA ALA A 378 -5.19 53.01 24.72
C ALA A 378 -6.06 54.22 25.12
N ARG A 379 -5.63 54.95 26.15
CA ARG A 379 -6.14 56.29 26.50
C ARG A 379 -5.00 57.30 26.36
N GLY A 380 -5.29 58.42 25.69
CA GLY A 380 -4.65 59.71 25.96
C GLY A 380 -3.26 59.95 25.37
N GLY A 381 -3.16 60.96 24.53
CA GLY A 381 -1.95 61.44 23.85
C GLY A 381 -2.36 62.34 22.70
#